data_AF-A0A923ZEY9-F1
#
_entry.id   AF-A0A923ZEY9-F1
#
_cell.length_a   1.000
_cell.length_b   1.000
_cell.length_c   1.000
_cell.angle_alpha   90.00
_cell.angle_beta   90.00
_cell.angle_gamma   90.00
#
_symmetry.space_group_name_H-M   'P 1'
#
loop_
_entity.id
_entity.type
_entity.pdbx_description
1 polymer ?
#
loop_
_entity_poly.entity_id
_entity_poly.type
_entity_poly.pdbx_seq_one_letter_code
_entity_poly.pdbx_strand_id
1 'polypeptide(L)'
;STTIPGRFQAGDTSGDEKYNHRLYYVTTKDFKKFTTAKLLYDKGFNVIDATIKKAGKKYCMFLKDETLKPTPQKNIRVAMSNHLTNGFGGPSPPITGKYWAEGPTAIKLGNKWIVYFDKYAEGKYGAVISADLVNWNDISDEIIFPKGTRHGTVFSISAVEFNKFFK
;
A
#
# COMPACT_ATOMS: atom_id res chain seq x y z
N SER A 1 7.23 2.96 6.43
CA SER A 1 7.76 1.81 7.20
C SER A 1 9.06 2.23 7.89
N THR A 2 9.62 1.42 8.77
CA THR A 2 10.98 1.63 9.29
C THR A 2 11.68 0.30 9.55
N THR A 3 13.01 0.31 9.48
CA THR A 3 13.90 -0.80 9.85
C THR A 3 14.49 -0.48 11.22
N ILE A 4 14.46 -1.44 12.13
CA ILE A 4 15.12 -1.34 13.43
C ILE A 4 15.97 -2.59 13.61
N PRO A 5 17.29 -2.54 13.33
CA PRO A 5 18.15 -3.71 13.36
C PRO A 5 18.04 -4.48 14.67
N GLY A 6 17.91 -5.81 14.61
CA GLY A 6 17.83 -6.70 15.77
C GLY A 6 16.50 -6.67 16.52
N ARG A 7 15.55 -5.81 16.15
CA ARG A 7 14.21 -5.78 16.78
C ARG A 7 13.29 -6.88 16.24
N PHE A 8 13.46 -7.26 14.99
CA PHE A 8 12.61 -8.25 14.31
C PHE A 8 13.48 -9.31 13.65
N GLN A 9 13.78 -10.39 14.38
CA GLN A 9 14.59 -11.51 13.86
C GLN A 9 14.02 -12.07 12.55
N ALA A 10 12.69 -12.13 12.43
CA ALA A 10 12.03 -12.51 11.20
C ALA A 10 12.18 -11.42 10.12
N GLY A 11 12.86 -11.76 9.03
CA GLY A 11 13.01 -10.89 7.87
C GLY A 11 14.31 -10.06 7.82
N ASP A 12 15.11 -10.03 8.90
CA ASP A 12 16.41 -9.33 8.98
C ASP A 12 17.38 -9.65 7.84
N THR A 13 17.26 -10.83 7.22
CA THR A 13 18.13 -11.30 6.12
C THR A 13 17.39 -11.44 4.78
N SER A 14 16.11 -11.07 4.74
CA SER A 14 15.24 -11.31 3.58
C SER A 14 15.06 -10.10 2.66
N GLY A 15 15.50 -8.91 3.09
CA GLY A 15 15.42 -7.67 2.31
C GLY A 15 16.63 -7.45 1.39
N ASP A 16 16.71 -6.26 0.81
CA ASP A 16 17.82 -5.86 -0.06
C ASP A 16 19.15 -5.74 0.72
N GLU A 17 19.06 -5.41 2.01
CA GLU A 17 20.16 -5.37 2.98
C GLU A 17 19.74 -6.03 4.32
N LYS A 18 20.25 -5.55 5.47
CA LYS A 18 19.78 -5.92 6.82
C LYS A 18 18.42 -5.29 7.18
N TYR A 19 17.59 -5.03 6.17
CA TYR A 19 16.31 -4.36 6.34
C TYR A 19 15.27 -5.35 6.85
N ASN A 20 14.50 -4.89 7.84
CA ASN A 20 13.45 -5.64 8.53
C ASN A 20 12.18 -4.80 8.67
N HIS A 21 11.82 -4.16 7.58
CA HIS A 21 10.78 -3.15 7.55
C HIS A 21 9.48 -3.62 8.19
N ARG A 22 8.94 -2.78 9.07
CA ARG A 22 7.58 -2.88 9.62
C ARG A 22 6.80 -1.59 9.41
N LEU A 23 5.49 -1.73 9.36
CA LEU A 23 4.59 -0.58 9.32
C LEU A 23 4.34 -0.10 10.75
N TYR A 24 4.44 1.21 10.92
CA TYR A 24 4.15 1.91 12.16
C TYR A 24 3.12 3.00 11.89
N TYR A 25 2.45 3.44 12.95
CA TYR A 25 1.54 4.57 12.88
C TYR A 25 1.77 5.54 14.03
N VAL A 26 1.41 6.79 13.78
CA VAL A 26 1.19 7.83 14.78
C VAL A 26 -0.21 8.39 14.55
N THR A 27 -0.79 8.99 15.58
CA THR A 27 -2.06 9.73 15.45
C THR A 27 -1.85 11.17 15.87
N THR A 28 -2.63 12.06 15.28
CA THR A 28 -2.67 13.48 15.62
C THR A 28 -4.11 13.98 15.47
N LYS A 29 -4.45 15.04 16.20
CA LYS A 29 -5.72 15.77 16.01
C LYS A 29 -5.52 17.08 15.23
N ASP A 30 -4.29 17.57 15.15
CA ASP A 30 -3.98 18.95 14.77
C ASP A 30 -2.74 19.11 13.86
N PHE A 31 -2.09 18.00 13.48
CA PHE A 31 -0.82 17.99 12.72
C PHE A 31 0.34 18.76 13.38
N LYS A 32 0.24 19.08 14.67
CA LYS A 32 1.29 19.71 15.47
C LYS A 32 1.83 18.75 16.52
N LYS A 33 0.93 18.07 17.23
CA LYS A 33 1.29 17.07 18.25
C LYS A 33 0.98 15.67 17.74
N PHE A 34 1.97 14.81 17.80
CA PHE A 34 1.89 13.42 17.37
C PHE A 34 2.07 12.49 18.58
N THR A 35 1.32 11.39 18.61
CA THR A 35 1.56 10.34 19.60
C THR A 35 2.91 9.65 19.36
N THR A 36 3.43 8.95 20.37
CA THR A 36 4.53 7.99 20.18
C THR A 36 4.16 6.97 19.09
N ALA A 37 5.14 6.64 18.24
CA ALA A 37 4.96 5.65 17.19
C ALA A 37 4.63 4.27 17.76
N LYS A 38 3.67 3.58 17.12
CA LYS A 38 3.24 2.23 17.50
C LYS A 38 3.31 1.30 16.30
N LEU A 39 3.63 0.03 16.55
CA LEU A 39 3.65 -1.00 15.52
C LEU A 39 2.25 -1.20 14.96
N LEU A 40 2.10 -1.09 13.64
CA LEU A 40 0.84 -1.27 12.94
C LEU A 40 0.71 -2.68 12.36
N TYR A 41 1.76 -3.17 11.71
CA TYR A 41 1.75 -4.44 11.00
C TYR A 41 3.11 -5.14 11.07
N ASP A 42 3.07 -6.37 11.57
CA ASP A 42 4.15 -7.34 11.56
C ASP A 42 3.55 -8.74 11.40
N LYS A 43 3.93 -9.41 10.33
CA LYS A 43 3.57 -10.81 10.04
C LYS A 43 4.80 -11.64 9.63
N GLY A 44 5.98 -11.24 10.11
CA GLY A 44 7.22 -12.01 9.91
C GLY A 44 7.87 -11.85 8.53
N PHE A 45 7.51 -10.83 7.75
CA PHE A 45 8.15 -10.51 6.47
C PHE A 45 8.40 -9.00 6.34
N ASN A 46 9.28 -8.62 5.40
CA ASN A 46 9.56 -7.22 5.11
C ASN A 46 8.34 -6.55 4.47
N VAL A 47 7.77 -5.55 5.15
CA VAL A 47 6.59 -4.83 4.67
C VAL A 47 6.88 -3.33 4.59
N ILE A 48 6.65 -2.77 3.40
CA ILE A 48 6.70 -1.32 3.16
C ILE A 48 5.43 -0.87 2.46
N ASP A 49 5.36 0.44 2.20
CA ASP A 49 4.33 1.14 1.45
C ASP A 49 2.90 0.63 1.67
N ALA A 50 2.14 1.37 2.48
CA ALA A 50 0.78 0.97 2.78
C ALA A 50 -0.23 2.10 2.63
N THR A 51 -1.37 1.76 2.04
CA THR A 51 -2.57 2.60 1.99
C THR A 51 -3.72 1.86 2.66
N ILE A 52 -4.40 2.53 3.60
CA ILE A 52 -5.57 1.96 4.29
C ILE A 52 -6.82 2.70 3.84
N LYS A 53 -7.86 1.94 3.48
CA LYS A 53 -9.19 2.47 3.15
C LYS A 53 -10.26 1.79 4.00
N LYS A 54 -11.29 2.54 4.35
CA LYS A 54 -12.48 1.99 5.00
C LYS A 54 -13.29 1.18 3.97
N ALA A 55 -13.60 -0.07 4.30
CA ALA A 55 -14.37 -1.00 3.48
C ALA A 55 -15.60 -1.47 4.27
N GLY A 56 -16.70 -0.73 4.16
CA GLY A 56 -17.90 -0.94 4.98
C GLY A 56 -17.60 -0.72 6.47
N LYS A 57 -17.80 -1.76 7.30
CA LYS A 57 -17.48 -1.74 8.73
C LYS A 57 -16.03 -2.11 9.05
N LYS A 58 -15.24 -2.50 8.03
CA LYS A 58 -13.86 -2.95 8.15
C LYS A 58 -12.89 -1.94 7.54
N TYR A 59 -11.60 -2.22 7.69
CA TYR A 59 -10.48 -1.54 7.07
C TYR A 59 -9.72 -2.52 6.19
N CYS A 60 -9.33 -2.04 5.00
CA CYS A 60 -8.55 -2.75 4.01
C CYS A 60 -7.20 -2.03 3.87
N MET A 61 -6.12 -2.70 4.20
CA MET A 61 -4.75 -2.22 4.01
C MET A 61 -4.19 -2.89 2.76
N PHE A 62 -3.81 -2.07 1.79
CA PHE A 62 -2.99 -2.47 0.66
C PHE A 62 -1.54 -2.22 1.05
N LEU A 63 -0.68 -3.22 0.95
CA LEU A 63 0.70 -3.18 1.43
C LEU A 63 1.64 -3.88 0.46
N LYS A 64 2.90 -3.42 0.40
CA LYS A 64 3.96 -4.09 -0.37
C LYS A 64 4.63 -5.18 0.48
N ASP A 65 4.68 -6.40 -0.05
CA ASP A 65 5.61 -7.42 0.41
C ASP A 65 6.97 -7.17 -0.25
N GLU A 66 7.91 -6.69 0.55
CA GLU A 66 9.24 -6.23 0.14
C GLU A 66 10.29 -7.35 0.16
N THR A 67 9.89 -8.57 0.50
CA THR A 67 10.76 -9.74 0.57
C THR A 67 11.53 -9.93 -0.74
N LEU A 68 12.86 -10.00 -0.65
CA LEU A 68 13.78 -10.30 -1.75
C LEU A 68 14.24 -11.76 -1.73
N LYS A 69 14.53 -12.32 -0.55
CA LYS A 69 15.11 -13.66 -0.39
C LYS A 69 14.22 -14.56 0.48
N PRO A 70 14.22 -15.89 0.25
CA PRO A 70 14.92 -16.60 -0.84
C PRO A 70 14.25 -16.43 -2.21
N THR A 71 12.96 -16.08 -2.22
CA THR A 71 12.19 -15.84 -3.45
C THR A 71 11.60 -14.45 -3.39
N PRO A 72 11.92 -13.57 -4.36
CA PRO A 72 11.38 -12.22 -4.40
C PRO A 72 9.85 -12.24 -4.43
N GLN A 73 9.24 -11.44 -3.56
CA GLN A 73 7.81 -11.14 -3.58
C GLN A 73 7.58 -9.86 -4.36
N LYS A 74 8.10 -8.72 -3.86
CA LYS A 74 8.02 -7.37 -4.47
C LYS A 74 6.64 -7.08 -5.08
N ASN A 75 5.58 -7.47 -4.38
CA ASN A 75 4.20 -7.44 -4.86
C ASN A 75 3.28 -6.77 -3.85
N ILE A 76 2.09 -6.37 -4.32
CA ILE A 76 1.08 -5.76 -3.45
C ILE A 76 0.13 -6.84 -2.97
N ARG A 77 -0.24 -6.75 -1.69
CA ARG A 77 -1.18 -7.64 -1.01
C ARG A 77 -2.19 -6.86 -0.21
N VAL A 78 -3.23 -7.54 0.27
CA VAL A 78 -4.32 -6.96 1.06
C VAL A 78 -4.36 -7.61 2.44
N ALA A 79 -4.50 -6.79 3.49
CA ALA A 79 -4.80 -7.25 4.85
C ALA A 79 -6.06 -6.55 5.37
N MET A 80 -6.92 -7.28 6.07
CA MET A 80 -8.19 -6.77 6.59
C MET A 80 -8.16 -6.66 8.12
N SER A 81 -8.85 -5.65 8.66
CA SER A 81 -9.09 -5.48 10.10
C SER A 81 -10.48 -4.90 10.39
N ASN A 82 -10.98 -5.11 11.60
CA ASN A 82 -12.14 -4.36 12.13
C ASN A 82 -11.73 -2.98 12.71
N HIS A 83 -10.43 -2.74 12.89
CA HIS A 83 -9.88 -1.52 13.49
C HIS A 83 -8.82 -0.88 12.59
N LEU A 84 -8.77 0.45 12.57
CA LEU A 84 -7.80 1.19 11.74
C LEU A 84 -6.35 0.98 12.18
N THR A 85 -6.11 0.76 13.48
CA THR A 85 -4.78 0.88 14.09
C THR A 85 -4.22 -0.44 14.62
N ASN A 86 -4.95 -1.55 14.53
CA ASN A 86 -4.50 -2.85 15.00
C ASN A 86 -5.33 -3.97 14.34
N GLY A 87 -5.02 -5.22 14.66
CA GLY A 87 -5.88 -6.37 14.33
C GLY A 87 -5.91 -6.78 12.86
N PHE A 88 -5.01 -6.24 12.03
CA PHE A 88 -4.89 -6.67 10.65
C PHE A 88 -4.44 -8.14 10.57
N GLY A 89 -5.18 -8.92 9.76
CA GLY A 89 -4.92 -10.33 9.50
C GLY A 89 -3.66 -10.58 8.67
N GLY A 90 -3.44 -11.85 8.32
CA GLY A 90 -2.40 -12.21 7.36
C GLY A 90 -2.64 -11.56 5.99
N PRO A 91 -1.59 -11.42 5.17
CA PRO A 91 -1.74 -10.84 3.83
C PRO A 91 -2.47 -11.83 2.91
N SER A 92 -3.24 -11.31 1.96
CA SER A 92 -3.81 -12.07 0.84
C SER A 92 -2.69 -12.63 -0.06
N PRO A 93 -3.04 -13.50 -1.03
CA PRO A 93 -2.20 -13.69 -2.21
C PRO A 93 -1.89 -12.35 -2.91
N PRO A 94 -0.82 -12.28 -3.70
CA PRO A 94 -0.50 -11.11 -4.52
C PRO A 94 -1.68 -10.66 -5.36
N ILE A 95 -1.96 -9.36 -5.39
CA ILE A 95 -3.00 -8.78 -6.27
C ILE A 95 -2.43 -8.29 -7.60
N THR A 96 -1.10 -8.30 -7.72
CA THR A 96 -0.35 -7.88 -8.92
C THR A 96 0.20 -9.08 -9.68
N GLY A 97 0.51 -8.88 -10.96
CA GLY A 97 1.12 -9.89 -11.83
C GLY A 97 2.60 -10.18 -11.51
N LYS A 98 3.27 -10.88 -12.43
CA LYS A 98 4.71 -11.25 -12.32
C LYS A 98 5.64 -10.09 -12.68
N TYR A 99 5.52 -9.00 -11.94
CA TYR A 99 6.35 -7.80 -12.05
C TYR A 99 6.51 -7.18 -10.65
N TRP A 100 7.51 -6.33 -10.48
CA TRP A 100 7.75 -5.68 -9.20
C TRP A 100 6.91 -4.42 -9.05
N ALA A 101 6.10 -4.37 -7.99
CA ALA A 101 5.13 -3.33 -7.75
C ALA A 101 5.36 -2.64 -6.40
N GLU A 102 5.20 -1.32 -6.33
CA GLU A 102 5.35 -0.55 -5.08
C GLU A 102 4.43 0.67 -4.98
N GLY A 103 4.37 1.28 -3.80
CA GLY A 103 3.56 2.48 -3.57
C GLY A 103 2.06 2.31 -3.86
N PRO A 104 1.36 1.30 -3.28
CA PRO A 104 -0.05 1.09 -3.55
C PRO A 104 -0.89 2.28 -3.12
N THR A 105 -1.70 2.82 -4.03
CA THR A 105 -2.70 3.85 -3.75
C THR A 105 -4.07 3.39 -4.18
N ALA A 106 -4.91 3.11 -3.18
CA ALA A 106 -6.25 2.58 -3.38
C ALA A 106 -7.33 3.67 -3.38
N ILE A 107 -8.24 3.57 -4.35
CA ILE A 107 -9.49 4.32 -4.41
C ILE A 107 -10.68 3.38 -4.54
N LYS A 108 -11.86 3.91 -4.23
CA LYS A 108 -13.13 3.26 -4.52
C LYS A 108 -13.94 4.16 -5.44
N LEU A 109 -14.23 3.68 -6.64
CA LEU A 109 -15.02 4.37 -7.65
C LEU A 109 -16.30 3.57 -7.90
N GLY A 110 -17.45 4.12 -7.47
CA GLY A 110 -18.69 3.36 -7.42
C GLY A 110 -18.57 2.10 -6.55
N ASN A 111 -18.81 0.93 -7.15
CA ASN A 111 -18.66 -0.38 -6.51
C ASN A 111 -17.28 -1.01 -6.72
N LYS A 112 -16.38 -0.40 -7.50
CA LYS A 112 -15.07 -0.97 -7.83
C LYS A 112 -13.96 -0.34 -6.99
N TRP A 113 -13.00 -1.16 -6.60
CA TRP A 113 -11.73 -0.78 -6.01
C TRP A 113 -10.69 -0.72 -7.10
N ILE A 114 -9.93 0.37 -7.18
CA ILE A 114 -8.79 0.51 -8.08
C ILE A 114 -7.56 0.77 -7.21
N VAL A 115 -6.49 0.02 -7.43
CA VAL A 115 -5.22 0.19 -6.75
C VAL A 115 -4.17 0.53 -7.80
N TYR A 116 -3.67 1.75 -7.73
CA TYR A 116 -2.57 2.22 -8.56
C TYR A 116 -1.23 1.95 -7.88
N PHE A 117 -0.17 1.74 -8.66
CA PHE A 117 1.17 1.44 -8.15
C PHE A 117 2.25 1.67 -9.21
N ASP A 118 3.50 1.80 -8.77
CA ASP A 118 4.66 1.82 -9.65
C ASP A 118 5.04 0.40 -10.07
N LYS A 119 5.15 0.13 -11.38
CA LYS A 119 5.90 -1.01 -11.93
C LYS A 119 7.36 -0.59 -12.09
N TYR A 120 8.03 -0.34 -10.98
CA TYR A 120 9.27 0.44 -10.93
C TYR A 120 10.43 -0.17 -11.73
N ALA A 121 10.52 -1.50 -11.81
CA ALA A 121 11.52 -2.19 -12.63
C ALA A 121 11.28 -2.02 -14.14
N GLU A 122 10.06 -1.69 -14.54
CA GLU A 122 9.66 -1.48 -15.94
C GLU A 122 9.56 0.01 -16.31
N GLY A 123 9.74 0.92 -15.36
CA GLY A 123 9.55 2.36 -15.58
C GLY A 123 8.11 2.74 -15.97
N LYS A 124 7.12 1.94 -15.56
CA LYS A 124 5.70 2.13 -15.86
C LYS A 124 4.88 2.35 -14.60
N TYR A 125 3.68 2.88 -14.79
CA TYR A 125 2.64 2.89 -13.77
C TYR A 125 1.63 1.79 -14.06
N GLY A 126 1.11 1.15 -13.02
CA GLY A 126 0.16 0.05 -13.13
C GLY A 126 -1.09 0.29 -12.30
N ALA A 127 -2.14 -0.47 -12.61
CA ALA A 127 -3.32 -0.53 -11.77
C ALA A 127 -3.99 -1.91 -11.83
N VAL A 128 -4.62 -2.28 -10.73
CA VAL A 128 -5.51 -3.44 -10.64
C VAL A 128 -6.88 -3.01 -10.17
N ILE A 129 -7.92 -3.72 -10.62
CA ILE A 129 -9.32 -3.44 -10.29
C ILE A 129 -10.00 -4.67 -9.68
N SER A 130 -10.87 -4.44 -8.70
CA SER A 130 -11.66 -5.49 -8.05
C SER A 130 -13.03 -4.97 -7.63
N ALA A 131 -14.08 -5.81 -7.71
CA ALA A 131 -15.40 -5.49 -7.16
C ALA A 131 -15.59 -5.98 -5.72
N ASP A 132 -14.79 -6.95 -5.27
CA ASP A 132 -15.01 -7.72 -4.04
C ASP A 132 -13.80 -7.76 -3.09
N LEU A 133 -12.68 -7.12 -3.46
CA LEU A 133 -11.38 -7.14 -2.76
C LEU A 133 -10.67 -8.50 -2.75
N VAL A 134 -11.18 -9.48 -3.52
CA VAL A 134 -10.65 -10.85 -3.59
C VAL A 134 -10.14 -11.15 -4.99
N ASN A 135 -10.96 -10.88 -6.01
CA ASN A 135 -10.65 -11.12 -7.41
C ASN A 135 -10.15 -9.83 -8.06
N TRP A 136 -8.94 -9.87 -8.64
CA TRP A 136 -8.26 -8.70 -9.17
C TRP A 136 -7.94 -8.90 -10.66
N ASN A 137 -8.19 -7.86 -11.46
CA ASN A 137 -7.79 -7.79 -12.86
C ASN A 137 -6.75 -6.69 -13.04
N ASP A 138 -5.68 -6.97 -13.78
CA ASP A 138 -4.71 -5.96 -14.19
C ASP A 138 -5.32 -5.11 -15.31
N ILE A 139 -5.36 -3.79 -15.09
CA ILE A 139 -5.87 -2.78 -16.03
C ILE A 139 -4.78 -1.78 -16.40
N SER A 140 -3.50 -2.17 -16.30
CA SER A 140 -2.37 -1.30 -16.57
C SER A 140 -2.31 -0.82 -18.02
N ASP A 141 -2.88 -1.57 -18.96
CA ASP A 141 -2.95 -1.17 -20.38
C ASP A 141 -4.12 -0.20 -20.66
N GLU A 142 -4.99 0.03 -19.66
CA GLU A 142 -6.14 0.94 -19.76
C GLU A 142 -5.88 2.31 -19.13
N ILE A 143 -4.70 2.51 -18.53
CA ILE A 143 -4.34 3.76 -17.84
C ILE A 143 -3.17 4.45 -18.54
N ILE A 144 -3.19 5.78 -18.53
CA ILE A 144 -2.14 6.61 -19.11
C ILE A 144 -1.66 7.59 -18.05
N PHE A 145 -0.35 7.63 -17.85
CA PHE A 145 0.28 8.57 -16.93
C PHE A 145 1.35 9.38 -17.67
N PRO A 146 1.57 10.65 -17.27
CA PRO A 146 2.68 11.44 -17.78
C PRO A 146 4.03 10.74 -17.55
N LYS A 147 5.00 11.01 -18.44
CA LYS A 147 6.35 10.49 -18.28
C LYS A 147 6.96 10.98 -16.96
N GLY A 148 7.60 10.08 -16.21
CA GLY A 148 8.25 10.40 -14.94
C GLY A 148 7.33 10.38 -13.72
N THR A 149 6.05 9.99 -13.88
CA THR A 149 5.18 9.71 -12.74
C THR A 149 5.79 8.65 -11.82
N ARG A 150 5.64 8.88 -10.52
CA ARG A 150 5.93 7.96 -9.41
C ARG A 150 4.68 7.84 -8.55
N HIS A 151 4.67 6.88 -7.63
CA HIS A 151 3.53 6.69 -6.71
C HIS A 151 3.07 8.01 -6.08
N GLY A 152 1.76 8.20 -6.04
CA GLY A 152 1.10 9.40 -5.54
C GLY A 152 -0.18 9.06 -4.79
N THR A 153 -0.92 10.06 -4.35
CA THR A 153 -2.22 9.86 -3.68
C THR A 153 -3.35 10.43 -4.50
N VAL A 154 -4.51 9.75 -4.46
CA VAL A 154 -5.76 10.25 -5.04
C VAL A 154 -6.71 10.62 -3.92
N PHE A 155 -7.19 11.86 -3.94
CA PHE A 155 -8.20 12.37 -3.03
C PHE A 155 -9.28 13.10 -3.82
N SER A 156 -10.50 13.07 -3.31
CA SER A 156 -11.62 13.79 -3.91
C SER A 156 -11.64 15.23 -3.42
N ILE A 157 -11.85 16.16 -4.34
CA ILE A 157 -12.19 17.54 -4.03
C ILE A 157 -13.57 17.88 -4.61
N SER A 158 -14.23 18.87 -4.04
CA SER A 158 -15.47 19.42 -4.58
C SER A 158 -15.21 20.12 -5.91
N ALA A 159 -16.26 20.26 -6.72
CA ALA A 159 -16.19 21.04 -7.96
C ALA A 159 -15.84 22.51 -7.69
N VAL A 160 -16.27 23.06 -6.54
CA VAL A 160 -15.93 24.41 -6.11
C VAL A 160 -14.43 24.56 -5.84
N GLU A 161 -13.83 23.62 -5.10
CA GLU A 161 -12.38 23.60 -4.87
C GLU A 161 -11.61 23.42 -6.17
N PHE A 162 -12.07 22.53 -7.06
CA PHE A 162 -11.43 22.32 -8.35
C PHE A 162 -11.40 23.61 -9.18
N ASN A 163 -12.56 24.27 -9.34
CA ASN A 163 -12.66 25.51 -10.10
C ASN A 163 -11.88 26.67 -9.48
N LYS A 164 -11.66 26.66 -8.16
CA LYS A 164 -10.91 27.72 -7.47
C LYS A 164 -9.39 27.56 -7.60
N PHE A 165 -8.90 26.31 -7.62
CA PHE A 165 -7.46 26.04 -7.51
C PHE A 165 -6.80 25.53 -8.79
N PHE A 166 -7.56 25.02 -9.75
CA PHE A 166 -7.02 24.31 -10.93
C PHE A 166 -7.60 24.76 -12.28
N LYS A 167 -8.52 25.71 -12.28
CA LYS A 167 -8.98 26.45 -13.47
C LYS A 167 -8.73 27.93 -13.26
#